data_AF-A0AAN8ZUF9-F1
#
_entry.id   AF-A0AAN8ZUF9-F1
#
_cell.length_a   1.000
_cell.length_b   1.000
_cell.length_c   1.000
_cell.angle_alpha   90.00
_cell.angle_beta   90.00
_cell.angle_gamma   90.00
#
_symmetry.space_group_name_H-M   'P 1'
#
loop_
_entity.id
_entity.type
_entity.pdbx_description
1 polymer ?
#
loop_
_entity_poly.entity_id
_entity_poly.type
_entity_poly.pdbx_seq_one_letter_code
_entity_poly.pdbx_strand_id
1 'polypeptide(L)' 'VDFGHVYIPETLDPPRKRTLPEFQRLAHGLRSGNITILDAKTFYIPNLHYDGLGPDAYFWVGKGPRPDPKGSRIPNEMGR' A
#
# COMPACT_ATOMS: atom_id res chain seq x y z
N VAL A 1 -44.13 -1.63 9.72
CA VAL A 1 -43.01 -0.75 10.10
C VAL A 1 -41.80 -1.18 9.30
N ASP A 2 -41.21 -0.27 8.53
CA ASP A 2 -39.94 -0.47 7.83
C ASP A 2 -38.83 0.13 8.71
N PHE A 3 -37.77 -0.64 8.95
CA PHE A 3 -36.62 -0.24 9.78
C PHE A 3 -35.46 0.31 8.94
N GLY A 4 -35.66 0.50 7.63
CA GLY A 4 -34.74 1.12 6.69
C GLY A 4 -34.34 0.18 5.55
N HIS A 5 -34.12 0.76 4.36
CA HIS A 5 -33.54 0.07 3.21
C HIS A 5 -32.24 0.75 2.77
N VAL A 6 -31.29 -0.04 2.30
CA VAL A 6 -30.00 0.42 1.76
C VAL A 6 -29.98 0.11 0.26
N TYR A 7 -29.71 1.12 -0.56
CA TYR A 7 -29.54 0.96 -2.01
C TYR A 7 -28.05 0.89 -2.36
N ILE A 8 -27.60 -0.25 -2.89
CA ILE A 8 -26.26 -0.41 -3.44
C ILE A 8 -26.35 -0.15 -4.95
N PRO A 9 -25.70 0.90 -5.48
CA PRO A 9 -25.76 1.20 -6.91
C PRO A 9 -25.03 0.11 -7.72
N GLU A 10 -25.58 -0.24 -8.89
CA GLU A 10 -24.95 -1.20 -9.81
C GLU A 10 -23.60 -0.71 -10.36
N THR A 11 -23.33 0.59 -10.26
CA THR A 11 -22.08 1.23 -10.67
C THR A 11 -20.99 1.19 -9.60
N LEU A 12 -21.25 0.58 -8.44
CA LEU A 12 -20.25 0.44 -7.38
C LEU A 12 -19.10 -0.47 -7.84
N ASP A 13 -17.88 0.07 -7.89
CA ASP A 13 -16.65 -0.72 -8.00
C ASP A 13 -16.10 -0.98 -6.59
N PRO A 14 -16.38 -2.14 -5.97
CA PRO A 14 -15.86 -2.43 -4.64
C PRO A 14 -14.33 -2.58 -4.71
N PRO A 15 -13.61 -2.29 -3.61
CA PRO A 15 -12.21 -2.64 -3.52
C PRO A 15 -12.03 -4.14 -3.77
N ARG A 16 -11.21 -4.48 -4.76
CA ARG A 16 -10.89 -5.88 -5.10
C ARG A 16 -9.46 -6.16 -4.71
N LYS A 17 -9.20 -7.41 -4.30
CA LYS A 17 -7.83 -7.87 -4.12
C LYS A 17 -7.07 -7.73 -5.43
N ARG A 18 -5.91 -7.09 -5.37
CA ARG A 18 -5.03 -6.87 -6.54
C ARG A 18 -3.61 -7.28 -6.17
N THR A 19 -2.91 -7.88 -7.12
CA THR A 19 -1.52 -8.28 -6.93
C THR A 19 -0.61 -7.38 -7.75
N LEU A 20 0.41 -6.82 -7.10
CA LEU A 20 1.49 -6.06 -7.68
C LEU A 20 2.78 -6.90 -7.66
N PRO A 21 3.74 -6.63 -8.56
CA PRO A 21 5.05 -7.29 -8.52
C PRO A 21 5.85 -6.95 -7.25
N GLU A 22 6.96 -7.66 -7.03
CA GLU A 22 7.91 -7.37 -5.94
C GLU A 22 8.51 -5.95 -6.05
N PHE A 23 9.10 -5.47 -4.95
CA PHE A 23 9.90 -4.24 -4.98
C PHE A 23 11.09 -4.33 -5.93
N GLN A 24 11.39 -3.21 -6.59
CA GLN A 24 12.59 -3.07 -7.40
C GLN A 24 13.84 -3.07 -6.51
N ARG A 25 14.86 -3.81 -6.96
CA ARG A 25 16.14 -3.96 -6.25
C ARG A 25 17.08 -2.80 -6.57
N LEU A 26 16.84 -1.65 -5.95
CA LEU A 26 17.62 -0.42 -6.20
C LEU A 26 18.77 -0.24 -5.21
N ALA A 27 18.48 -0.31 -3.91
CA ALA A 27 19.46 -0.08 -2.83
C ALA A 27 19.12 -0.91 -1.59
N HIS A 28 20.09 -1.01 -0.68
CA HIS A 28 19.92 -1.59 0.67
C HIS A 28 19.28 -2.99 0.70
N GLY A 29 19.60 -3.81 -0.30
CA GLY A 29 19.08 -5.16 -0.43
C GLY A 29 17.54 -5.25 -0.46
N LEU A 30 16.83 -4.18 -0.84
CA LEU A 30 15.37 -4.13 -0.82
C LEU A 30 14.79 -5.18 -1.79
N ARG A 31 13.99 -6.09 -1.24
CA ARG A 31 13.26 -7.11 -2.00
C ARG A 31 12.03 -7.58 -1.24
N SER A 32 11.09 -8.19 -1.95
CA SER A 32 9.88 -8.77 -1.38
C SER A 32 9.38 -9.92 -2.27
N GLY A 33 8.33 -10.62 -1.83
CA GLY A 33 7.47 -11.33 -2.78
C GLY A 33 6.49 -10.38 -3.47
N ASN A 34 5.54 -10.95 -4.22
CA ASN A 34 4.43 -10.19 -4.81
C ASN A 34 3.59 -9.53 -3.72
N ILE A 35 3.26 -8.27 -3.94
CA ILE A 35 2.51 -7.44 -2.99
C ILE A 35 1.01 -7.61 -3.26
N THR A 36 0.21 -7.84 -2.23
CA THR A 36 -1.24 -7.97 -2.37
C THR A 36 -1.94 -6.78 -1.72
N ILE A 37 -2.75 -6.04 -2.48
CA ILE A 37 -3.69 -5.05 -1.95
C ILE A 37 -4.90 -5.82 -1.44
N LEU A 38 -5.15 -5.79 -0.13
CA LEU A 38 -6.23 -6.55 0.52
C LEU A 38 -7.54 -5.77 0.54
N ASP A 39 -7.46 -4.48 0.88
CA ASP A 39 -8.60 -3.55 0.96
C ASP A 39 -8.12 -2.10 0.75
N ALA A 40 -9.00 -1.12 1.00
CA ALA A 40 -8.74 0.31 0.78
C ALA A 40 -7.57 0.89 1.60
N LYS A 41 -7.17 0.26 2.71
CA LYS A 41 -6.13 0.74 3.62
C LYS A 41 -5.10 -0.32 4.02
N THR A 42 -5.23 -1.54 3.52
CA THR A 42 -4.36 -2.66 3.88
C THR A 42 -3.70 -3.26 2.65
N PHE A 43 -2.37 -3.33 2.68
CA PHE A 43 -1.55 -4.10 1.75
C PHE A 43 -0.69 -5.12 2.51
N TYR A 44 -0.42 -6.25 1.87
CA TYR A 44 0.40 -7.33 2.40
C TYR A 44 1.65 -7.49 1.55
N ILE A 45 2.81 -7.42 2.20
CA ILE A 45 4.13 -7.49 1.58
C ILE A 45 4.87 -8.71 2.17
N PRO A 46 4.79 -9.89 1.53
CA PRO A 46 5.48 -11.07 2.02
C PRO A 46 6.99 -10.94 1.84
N ASN A 47 7.76 -11.53 2.75
CA ASN A 47 9.22 -11.64 2.66
C ASN A 47 9.93 -10.30 2.43
N LEU A 48 9.41 -9.20 3.01
CA LEU A 48 10.06 -7.90 2.96
C LEU A 48 11.44 -8.01 3.60
N HIS A 49 12.47 -7.63 2.85
CA HIS A 49 13.84 -7.60 3.30
C HIS A 49 14.45 -6.24 2.99
N TYR A 50 15.11 -5.68 3.98
CA TYR A 50 15.89 -4.45 3.93
C TYR A 50 17.11 -4.67 4.82
N ASP A 51 18.32 -4.36 4.33
CA ASP A 51 19.56 -4.70 5.04
C ASP A 51 19.90 -3.78 6.22
N GLY A 52 19.16 -2.68 6.41
CA GLY A 52 19.35 -1.77 7.53
C GLY A 52 20.54 -0.83 7.41
N LEU A 53 21.23 -0.79 6.25
CA LEU A 53 22.43 0.04 6.07
C LEU A 53 22.13 1.50 5.72
N GLY A 54 20.87 1.85 5.47
CA GLY A 54 20.46 3.24 5.28
C GLY A 54 20.20 3.94 6.61
N PRO A 55 20.27 5.28 6.65
CA PRO A 55 20.07 6.05 7.88
C PRO A 55 18.63 5.91 8.42
N ASP A 56 17.65 5.81 7.53
CA ASP A 56 16.23 5.64 7.83
C ASP A 56 15.51 4.95 6.66
N ALA A 57 14.38 4.30 6.95
CA ALA A 57 13.50 3.70 5.96
C ALA A 57 12.03 4.04 6.23
N TYR A 58 11.30 4.38 5.17
CA TYR A 58 9.89 4.76 5.25
C TYR A 58 9.14 4.32 3.99
N PHE A 59 7.85 4.04 4.14
CA PHE A 59 6.94 3.96 2.99
C PHE A 59 6.60 5.37 2.52
N TRP A 60 6.77 5.62 1.21
CA TRP A 60 6.52 6.91 0.58
C TRP A 60 5.55 6.75 -0.57
N VAL A 61 4.52 7.58 -0.60
CA VAL A 61 3.48 7.53 -1.64
C VAL A 61 3.42 8.86 -2.40
N GLY A 62 3.25 8.77 -3.71
CA GLY A 62 3.02 9.91 -4.60
C GLY A 62 1.65 9.83 -5.25
N LYS A 63 1.20 10.93 -5.85
CA LYS A 63 -0.07 10.96 -6.62
C LYS A 63 0.06 10.42 -8.04
N GLY A 64 1.29 10.30 -8.52
CA GLY A 64 1.61 9.84 -9.87
C GLY A 64 1.90 8.33 -9.95
N PRO A 65 2.22 7.83 -11.16
CA PRO A 65 2.59 6.44 -11.38
C PRO A 65 3.95 6.05 -10.75
N ARG A 66 4.70 7.03 -10.24
CA ARG A 66 5.96 6.84 -9.53
C ARG A 66 5.94 7.66 -8.24
N PRO A 67 6.68 7.24 -7.19
CA PRO A 67 6.91 8.07 -6.01
C PRO A 67 7.48 9.43 -6.45
N ASP A 68 6.88 10.53 -5.97
CA ASP A 68 7.30 11.88 -6.33
C ASP A 68 7.86 12.62 -5.09
N PRO A 69 8.79 13.58 -5.24
CA PRO A 69 9.36 14.29 -4.08
C PRO A 69 8.36 15.12 -3.27
N LYS A 70 7.18 15.45 -3.84
CA LYS A 70 6.07 16.11 -3.14
C LYS A 70 5.07 15.08 -2.59
N GLY A 71 5.44 13.81 -2.59
CA GLY A 71 4.69 12.75 -1.97
C GLY A 71 4.63 12.89 -0.45
N SER A 72 4.14 11.84 0.20
CA SER A 72 3.96 11.84 1.64
C SER A 72 4.49 10.53 2.22
N ARG A 73 5.14 10.66 3.38
CA ARG A 73 5.49 9.54 4.24
C ARG A 73 4.21 8.92 4.79
N ILE A 74 4.12 7.59 4.70
CA ILE A 74 3.06 6.84 5.37
C ILE A 74 3.39 6.77 6.87
N PRO A 75 2.45 7.18 7.75
CA PRO A 75 2.66 7.07 9.19
C PRO A 75 2.86 5.62 9.64
N ASN A 76 3.78 5.42 10.59
CA ASN A 76 3.94 4.13 11.26
C ASN A 76 2.86 3.91 12.33
N GLU A 77 2.97 2.83 13.10
CA GLU A 77 2.02 2.43 14.15
C GLU A 77 1.88 3.47 15.28
N MET A 78 2.86 4.38 15.41
CA MET A 78 2.83 5.49 16.36
C MET A 78 2.29 6.79 15.75
N GLY A 79 1.83 6.77 14.49
CA GLY A 79 1.36 7.94 13.76
C GLY A 79 2.48 8.88 13.29
N ARG A 80 3.73 8.39 13.16
CA ARG A 80 4.91 9.18 12.75
C ARG A 80 5.37 8.90 11.33
#